data_AF-A0A0N1FGV8-F1
#
_entry.id   AF-A0A0N1FGV8-F1
#
_cell.length_a   1.000
_cell.length_b   1.000
_cell.length_c   1.000
_cell.angle_alpha   90.00
_cell.angle_beta   90.00
_cell.angle_gamma   90.00
#
_symmetry.space_group_name_H-M   'P 1'
#
loop_
_entity.id
_entity.type
_entity.pdbx_description
1 polymer ?
#
loop_
_entity_poly.entity_id
_entity_poly.type
_entity_poly.pdbx_seq_one_letter_code
_entity_poly.pdbx_strand_id
1 'polypeptide(L)'
;MSFDYDLEFAGHRAEAHNLTRGPVDDLSVTAYDRSDGSGLQIDLVGNPELYRPDGLAAHHRRFLALLRAFIAPNAQERAVGLIDLATEEERAELLAESRANRLKHHETTLPELLAAQTARTPTTTAVLDCDGRAVTYRDLDLASNRLARLLIAEGVGPDWIVALAASRSADMVVALLAILKSGAGYLPVDPEYPVGRIAFMLRDSAPALLLTTTRVLAGLPETGVRTVVVDGPETAEALRHRSGAAVDDRDRLGRLEPWHTAYVIYTSGTTGTPKGVVMPTGSLVNLLRWHNDDLPRVPDSRTAQFTAHDGLRGRSRPCTGRTARLGMSGRRRVALTPVYRSGQGS
;
A
#
# COMPACT_ATOMS: atom_id res chain seq x y z
N MET A 1 -38.26 -34.66 -20.75
CA MET A 1 -39.72 -34.75 -20.93
C MET A 1 -40.36 -34.38 -19.61
N SER A 2 -40.82 -33.13 -19.48
CA SER A 2 -41.72 -32.75 -18.38
C SER A 2 -43.08 -33.33 -18.74
N PHE A 3 -43.62 -34.22 -17.92
CA PHE A 3 -44.96 -34.75 -18.09
C PHE A 3 -45.92 -33.74 -17.48
N ASP A 4 -46.61 -32.97 -18.32
CA ASP A 4 -47.77 -32.21 -17.87
C ASP A 4 -48.95 -33.16 -17.88
N TYR A 5 -49.26 -33.69 -16.70
CA TYR A 5 -50.52 -34.37 -16.50
C TYR A 5 -51.54 -33.23 -16.36
N ASP A 6 -52.51 -33.13 -17.27
CA ASP A 6 -53.72 -32.30 -17.12
C ASP A 6 -54.45 -32.73 -15.83
N LEU A 7 -53.93 -32.31 -14.68
CA LEU A 7 -54.43 -32.68 -13.37
C LEU A 7 -55.58 -31.71 -13.07
N GLU A 8 -56.79 -32.15 -13.36
CA GLU A 8 -57.98 -31.54 -12.77
C GLU A 8 -58.29 -32.22 -11.43
N PHE A 9 -58.42 -31.42 -10.37
CA PHE A 9 -58.88 -31.89 -9.07
C PHE A 9 -60.24 -31.28 -8.79
N ALA A 10 -61.29 -32.11 -8.82
CA ALA A 10 -62.68 -31.69 -8.62
C ALA A 10 -63.14 -30.54 -9.54
N GLY A 11 -62.72 -30.54 -10.82
CA GLY A 11 -63.10 -29.53 -11.81
C GLY A 11 -62.33 -28.21 -11.71
N HIS A 12 -61.25 -28.18 -10.92
CA HIS A 12 -60.33 -27.05 -10.86
C HIS A 12 -58.98 -27.44 -11.46
N ARG A 13 -58.40 -26.54 -12.25
CA ARG A 13 -57.06 -26.69 -12.83
C ARG A 13 -56.03 -26.73 -11.69
N ALA A 14 -55.29 -27.83 -11.57
CA ALA A 14 -54.21 -27.93 -10.61
C ALA A 14 -52.88 -27.48 -11.24
N GLU A 15 -51.99 -26.92 -10.42
CA GLU A 15 -50.63 -26.56 -10.82
C GLU A 15 -49.66 -27.60 -10.24
N ALA A 16 -48.93 -28.30 -11.11
CA ALA A 16 -47.96 -29.30 -10.69
C ALA A 16 -46.63 -28.62 -10.34
N HIS A 17 -46.29 -28.60 -9.05
CA HIS A 17 -44.97 -28.19 -8.60
C HIS A 17 -44.07 -29.42 -8.51
N ASN A 18 -42.96 -29.42 -9.27
CA ASN A 18 -41.97 -30.48 -9.18
C ASN A 18 -41.24 -30.37 -7.84
N LEU A 19 -41.56 -31.26 -6.89
CA LEU A 19 -40.85 -31.31 -5.63
C LEU A 19 -39.39 -31.75 -5.90
N THR A 20 -38.44 -30.98 -5.37
CA THR A 20 -37.00 -31.15 -5.57
C THR A 20 -36.54 -32.59 -5.28
N ARG A 21 -35.49 -33.04 -6.00
CA ARG A 21 -34.94 -34.42 -5.97
C ARG A 21 -34.28 -34.85 -4.64
N GLY A 22 -34.57 -34.18 -3.52
CA GLY A 22 -33.85 -34.32 -2.26
C GLY A 22 -33.02 -33.08 -1.92
N PRO A 23 -32.15 -33.16 -0.90
CA PRO A 23 -31.26 -32.06 -0.54
C PRO A 23 -30.35 -31.69 -1.72
N VAL A 24 -30.17 -30.38 -1.93
CA VAL A 24 -29.20 -29.85 -2.88
C VAL A 24 -27.91 -29.57 -2.12
N ASP A 25 -26.80 -30.20 -2.52
CA ASP A 25 -25.51 -30.03 -1.83
C ASP A 25 -24.95 -28.61 -2.01
N ASP A 26 -25.15 -28.00 -3.18
CA ASP A 26 -24.68 -26.65 -3.53
C ASP A 26 -25.76 -25.83 -4.27
N LEU A 27 -25.77 -25.84 -5.61
CA LEU A 27 -26.74 -25.13 -6.44
C LEU A 27 -27.28 -26.05 -7.55
N SER A 28 -28.59 -26.09 -7.70
CA SER A 28 -29.27 -26.78 -8.79
C SER A 28 -29.94 -25.75 -9.70
N VAL A 29 -29.68 -25.85 -11.00
CA VAL A 29 -30.36 -25.07 -12.05
C VAL A 29 -31.13 -26.05 -12.92
N THR A 30 -32.45 -25.94 -12.92
CA THR A 30 -33.33 -26.80 -13.73
C THR A 30 -34.08 -25.93 -14.73
N ALA A 31 -33.92 -26.22 -16.03
CA ALA A 31 -34.62 -25.53 -17.10
C ALA A 31 -35.55 -26.51 -17.83
N TYR A 32 -36.81 -26.11 -18.04
CA TYR A 32 -37.80 -26.93 -18.72
C TYR A 32 -38.82 -26.07 -19.45
N ASP A 33 -39.31 -26.60 -20.58
CA ASP A 33 -40.34 -25.96 -21.38
C ASP A 33 -41.71 -26.12 -20.71
N ARG A 34 -42.50 -25.04 -20.67
CA ARG A 34 -43.87 -25.08 -20.16
C ARG A 34 -44.80 -25.47 -21.30
N SER A 35 -45.45 -26.61 -21.11
CA SER A 35 -46.49 -27.21 -21.97
C SER A 35 -47.68 -26.30 -22.25
N ASP A 36 -47.95 -25.32 -21.39
CA ASP A 36 -48.99 -24.30 -21.56
C ASP A 36 -48.64 -23.23 -22.62
N GLY A 37 -47.45 -23.32 -23.24
CA GLY A 37 -46.98 -22.39 -24.26
C GLY A 37 -46.47 -21.06 -23.71
N SER A 38 -46.36 -20.91 -22.38
CA SER A 38 -45.84 -19.68 -21.75
C SER A 38 -44.30 -19.58 -21.77
N GLY A 39 -43.61 -20.59 -22.30
CA GLY A 39 -42.18 -20.59 -22.60
C GLY A 39 -41.33 -21.34 -21.57
N LEU A 40 -40.05 -20.96 -21.48
CA LEU A 40 -39.06 -21.64 -20.64
C LEU A 40 -39.20 -21.25 -19.16
N GLN A 41 -39.32 -22.24 -18.26
CA GLN A 41 -39.15 -22.05 -16.82
C GLN A 41 -37.73 -22.44 -16.39
N ILE A 42 -37.15 -21.65 -15.49
CA ILE A 42 -35.83 -21.89 -14.93
C ILE A 42 -35.92 -21.77 -13.41
N ASP A 43 -35.70 -22.88 -12.72
CA ASP A 43 -35.70 -22.94 -11.25
C ASP A 43 -34.25 -23.00 -10.75
N LEU A 44 -33.91 -22.09 -9.83
CA LEU A 44 -32.63 -22.08 -9.11
C LEU A 44 -32.88 -22.45 -7.65
N VAL A 45 -32.34 -23.57 -7.21
CA VAL A 45 -32.43 -24.05 -5.82
C VAL A 45 -31.03 -24.14 -5.26
N GLY A 46 -30.73 -23.32 -4.24
CA GLY A 46 -29.46 -23.34 -3.53
C GLY A 46 -29.58 -23.97 -2.15
N ASN A 47 -28.50 -24.57 -1.66
CA ASN A 47 -28.37 -25.00 -0.28
C ASN A 47 -28.48 -23.79 0.67
N PRO A 48 -29.46 -23.74 1.59
CA PRO A 48 -29.64 -22.59 2.48
C PRO A 48 -28.49 -22.38 3.47
N GLU A 49 -27.62 -23.38 3.68
CA GLU A 49 -26.39 -23.22 4.48
C GLU A 49 -25.29 -22.46 3.71
N LEU A 50 -25.35 -22.46 2.38
CA LEU A 50 -24.36 -21.82 1.50
C LEU A 50 -24.88 -20.52 0.87
N TYR A 51 -26.18 -20.43 0.60
CA TYR A 51 -26.81 -19.31 -0.09
C TYR A 51 -27.84 -18.61 0.78
N ARG A 52 -27.63 -17.30 0.98
CA ARG A 52 -28.68 -16.41 1.48
C ARG A 52 -29.72 -16.18 0.38
N PRO A 53 -31.02 -16.01 0.71
CA PRO A 53 -32.06 -15.75 -0.29
C PRO A 53 -31.75 -14.61 -1.27
N ASP A 54 -31.23 -13.49 -0.76
CA ASP A 54 -30.86 -12.33 -1.60
C ASP A 54 -29.70 -12.65 -2.56
N GLY A 55 -28.74 -13.47 -2.11
CA GLY A 55 -27.62 -13.93 -2.94
C GLY A 55 -28.09 -14.85 -4.06
N LEU A 56 -28.98 -15.79 -3.76
CA LEU A 56 -29.58 -16.68 -4.77
C LEU A 56 -30.40 -15.89 -5.79
N ALA A 57 -31.18 -14.90 -5.34
CA ALA A 57 -31.93 -14.00 -6.23
C ALA A 57 -31.00 -13.17 -7.12
N ALA A 58 -29.85 -12.69 -6.62
CA ALA A 58 -28.86 -12.01 -7.42
C ALA A 58 -28.25 -12.95 -8.48
N HIS A 59 -27.87 -14.17 -8.12
CA HIS A 59 -27.40 -15.18 -9.08
C HIS A 59 -28.45 -15.48 -10.16
N HIS A 60 -29.71 -15.58 -9.78
CA HIS A 60 -30.81 -15.75 -10.73
C HIS A 60 -30.90 -14.59 -11.74
N ARG A 61 -30.85 -13.34 -11.27
CA ARG A 61 -30.84 -12.16 -12.16
C ARG A 61 -29.66 -12.18 -13.13
N ARG A 62 -28.45 -12.50 -12.66
CA ARG A 62 -27.25 -12.60 -13.50
C ARG A 62 -27.35 -13.73 -14.53
N PHE A 63 -27.90 -14.89 -14.14
CA PHE A 63 -28.11 -16.02 -15.04
C PHE A 63 -29.08 -15.67 -16.18
N LEU A 64 -30.18 -14.99 -15.86
CA LEU A 64 -31.12 -14.51 -16.89
C LEU A 64 -30.49 -13.42 -17.78
N ALA A 65 -29.67 -12.53 -17.23
CA ALA A 65 -28.94 -11.53 -18.02
C ALA A 65 -27.98 -12.19 -19.02
N LEU A 66 -27.28 -13.25 -18.61
CA LEU A 66 -26.43 -14.06 -19.48
C LEU A 66 -27.24 -14.70 -20.62
N LEU A 67 -28.37 -15.35 -20.33
CA LEU A 67 -29.21 -15.96 -21.36
C LEU A 67 -29.75 -14.90 -22.34
N ARG A 68 -30.16 -13.73 -21.85
CA ARG A 68 -30.59 -12.60 -22.69
C ARG A 68 -29.46 -12.11 -23.59
N ALA A 69 -28.22 -12.10 -23.12
CA ALA A 69 -27.06 -11.72 -23.92
C ALA A 69 -26.81 -12.70 -25.08
N PHE A 70 -27.08 -13.98 -24.90
CA PHE A 70 -26.95 -15.01 -25.94
C PHE A 70 -28.02 -14.96 -27.04
N ILE A 71 -29.16 -14.31 -26.78
CA ILE A 71 -30.26 -14.18 -27.74
C ILE A 71 -30.41 -12.76 -28.30
N ALA A 72 -29.54 -11.84 -27.89
CA ALA A 72 -29.55 -10.47 -28.38
C ALA A 72 -29.16 -10.39 -29.87
N PRO A 73 -29.54 -9.31 -30.59
CA PRO A 73 -29.05 -9.08 -31.95
C PRO A 73 -27.51 -9.11 -31.99
N ASN A 74 -26.95 -9.81 -32.97
CA ASN A 74 -25.51 -10.04 -33.15
C ASN A 74 -24.83 -10.87 -32.04
N ALA A 75 -25.60 -11.63 -31.24
CA ALA A 75 -25.03 -12.51 -30.22
C ALA A 75 -24.07 -13.56 -30.80
N GLN A 76 -24.30 -14.02 -32.03
CA GLN A 76 -23.47 -15.01 -32.72
C GLN A 76 -22.05 -14.50 -33.04
N GLU A 77 -21.87 -13.17 -33.09
CA GLU A 77 -20.58 -12.53 -33.34
C GLU A 77 -19.87 -12.11 -32.04
N ARG A 78 -20.54 -12.22 -30.89
CA ARG A 78 -20.02 -11.80 -29.60
C ARG A 78 -19.23 -12.92 -28.92
N ALA A 79 -17.98 -12.63 -28.56
CA ALA A 79 -17.19 -13.54 -27.74
C ALA A 79 -17.81 -13.68 -26.34
N VAL A 80 -17.93 -14.91 -25.84
CA VAL A 80 -18.49 -15.22 -24.51
C VAL A 80 -17.80 -14.42 -23.39
N GLY A 81 -16.49 -14.22 -23.48
CA GLY A 81 -15.71 -13.45 -22.50
C GLY A 81 -16.01 -11.94 -22.46
N LEU A 82 -16.85 -11.42 -23.37
CA LEU A 82 -17.27 -10.02 -23.39
C LEU A 82 -18.70 -9.82 -22.85
N ILE A 83 -19.34 -10.87 -22.35
CA ILE A 83 -20.66 -10.76 -21.71
C ILE A 83 -20.48 -10.24 -20.29
N ASP A 84 -21.00 -9.04 -20.01
CA ASP A 84 -21.03 -8.49 -18.66
C ASP A 84 -22.07 -9.24 -17.81
N LEU A 85 -21.65 -9.68 -16.63
CA LEU A 85 -22.48 -10.41 -15.67
C LEU A 85 -22.90 -9.53 -14.49
N ALA A 86 -22.27 -8.38 -14.30
CA ALA A 86 -22.68 -7.45 -13.26
C ALA A 86 -24.03 -6.82 -13.67
N THR A 87 -24.95 -6.73 -12.71
CA THR A 87 -26.19 -5.97 -12.98
C THR A 87 -25.90 -4.47 -12.98
N GLU A 88 -26.78 -3.66 -13.58
CA GLU A 88 -26.59 -2.21 -13.58
C GLU A 88 -26.62 -1.65 -12.15
N GLU A 89 -27.42 -2.25 -11.25
CA GLU A 89 -27.45 -1.87 -9.84
C GLU A 89 -26.12 -2.15 -9.14
N GLU A 90 -25.52 -3.32 -9.37
CA GLU A 90 -24.21 -3.70 -8.81
C GLU A 90 -23.11 -2.78 -9.34
N ARG A 91 -23.17 -2.46 -10.63
CA ARG A 91 -22.24 -1.52 -11.26
C ARG A 91 -22.41 -0.11 -10.67
N ALA A 92 -23.64 0.35 -10.48
CA ALA A 92 -23.93 1.65 -9.90
C ALA A 92 -23.45 1.74 -8.44
N GLU A 93 -23.64 0.69 -7.65
CA GLU A 93 -23.16 0.58 -6.27
C GLU A 93 -21.62 0.64 -6.20
N LEU A 94 -20.91 -0.19 -6.98
CA LEU A 94 -19.45 -0.16 -7.06
C LEU A 94 -18.91 1.21 -7.50
N LEU A 95 -19.57 1.87 -8.45
CA LEU A 95 -19.20 3.21 -8.90
C LEU A 95 -19.48 4.27 -7.83
N ALA A 96 -20.56 4.15 -7.07
CA ALA A 96 -20.90 5.05 -5.99
C ALA A 96 -19.87 4.95 -4.85
N GLU A 97 -19.50 3.74 -4.43
CA GLU A 97 -18.47 3.48 -3.44
C GLU A 97 -17.09 4.02 -3.87
N SER A 98 -16.71 3.77 -5.12
CA SER A 98 -15.45 4.28 -5.68
C SER A 98 -15.39 5.82 -5.67
N ARG A 99 -16.52 6.48 -6.00
CA ARG A 99 -16.61 7.95 -6.00
C ARG A 99 -16.58 8.55 -4.60
N ALA A 100 -17.18 7.88 -3.62
CA ALA A 100 -17.17 8.33 -2.22
C ALA A 100 -15.75 8.44 -1.64
N ASN A 101 -14.83 7.61 -2.11
CA ASN A 101 -13.42 7.58 -1.66
C ASN A 101 -12.49 8.52 -2.43
N ARG A 102 -13.01 9.42 -3.29
CA ARG A 102 -12.17 10.42 -3.97
C ARG A 102 -11.76 11.52 -2.99
N LEU A 103 -10.61 11.32 -2.34
CA LEU A 103 -9.95 12.38 -1.58
C LEU A 103 -9.61 13.54 -2.53
N LYS A 104 -9.85 14.77 -2.07
CA LYS A 104 -9.45 15.98 -2.79
C LYS A 104 -7.94 15.95 -2.97
N HIS A 105 -7.45 16.21 -4.18
CA HIS A 105 -6.02 16.33 -4.45
C HIS A 105 -5.36 17.24 -3.42
N HIS A 106 -4.24 16.77 -2.87
CA HIS A 106 -3.53 17.48 -1.83
C HIS A 106 -2.32 18.16 -2.46
N GLU A 107 -2.38 19.48 -2.55
CA GLU A 107 -1.24 20.34 -2.92
C GLU A 107 -0.28 20.47 -1.73
N THR A 108 0.23 19.36 -1.22
CA THR A 108 1.29 19.40 -0.21
C THR A 108 2.34 18.34 -0.45
N THR A 109 3.50 18.54 0.17
CA THR A 109 4.62 17.59 0.14
C THR A 109 4.94 17.05 1.54
N LEU A 110 5.65 15.93 1.62
CA LEU A 110 6.13 15.41 2.91
C LEU A 110 7.02 16.42 3.67
N PRO A 111 7.96 17.14 3.03
CA PRO A 111 8.71 18.22 3.67
C PRO A 111 7.82 19.28 4.32
N GLU A 112 6.75 19.71 3.66
CA GLU A 112 5.82 20.72 4.20
C GLU A 112 5.04 20.20 5.41
N LEU A 113 4.59 18.94 5.36
CA LEU A 113 3.91 18.32 6.49
C LEU A 113 4.84 18.22 7.72
N LEU A 114 6.11 17.89 7.51
CA LEU A 114 7.12 17.89 8.57
C LEU A 114 7.39 19.30 9.12
N ALA A 115 7.52 20.30 8.24
CA ALA A 115 7.73 21.69 8.64
C ALA A 115 6.56 22.21 9.49
N ALA A 116 5.32 21.92 9.06
CA ALA A 116 4.12 22.28 9.81
C ALA A 116 4.08 21.61 11.19
N GLN A 117 4.46 20.33 11.29
CA GLN A 117 4.55 19.64 12.58
C GLN A 117 5.67 20.23 13.47
N THR A 118 6.82 20.57 12.89
CA THR A 118 7.95 21.16 13.60
C THR A 118 7.59 22.54 14.17
N ALA A 119 6.85 23.35 13.43
CA ALA A 119 6.35 24.64 13.91
C ALA A 119 5.38 24.49 15.10
N ARG A 120 4.57 23.43 15.12
CA ARG A 120 3.62 23.16 16.21
C ARG A 120 4.29 22.70 17.50
N THR A 121 5.29 21.82 17.42
CA THR A 121 5.90 21.17 18.60
C THR A 121 7.43 21.08 18.48
N PRO A 122 8.15 22.22 18.40
CA PRO A 122 9.57 22.24 18.05
C PRO A 122 10.47 21.54 19.07
N THR A 123 10.13 21.61 20.36
CA THR A 123 10.95 21.08 21.46
C THR A 123 10.59 19.65 21.85
N THR A 124 9.53 19.08 21.28
CA THR A 124 9.11 17.70 21.56
C THR A 124 10.04 16.71 20.86
N THR A 125 10.37 15.61 21.54
CA THR A 125 11.14 14.50 20.95
C THR A 125 10.41 13.93 19.73
N ALA A 126 11.05 14.00 18.56
CA ALA A 126 10.57 13.39 17.32
C ALA A 126 11.12 11.98 17.14
N VAL A 127 12.40 11.77 17.46
CA VAL A 127 13.09 10.49 17.31
C VAL A 127 13.77 10.13 18.62
N LEU A 128 13.60 8.90 19.07
CA LEU A 128 14.39 8.28 20.12
C LEU A 128 15.04 7.04 19.51
N ASP A 129 16.35 7.06 19.35
CA ASP A 129 17.06 5.93 18.76
C ASP A 129 17.40 4.84 19.78
N CYS A 130 17.99 3.75 19.28
CA CYS A 130 18.30 2.56 20.04
C CYS A 130 19.46 2.73 21.01
N ASP A 131 20.30 3.74 20.77
CA ASP A 131 21.41 4.13 21.63
C ASP A 131 20.96 5.13 22.72
N GLY A 132 19.66 5.51 22.72
CA GLY A 132 19.05 6.40 23.71
C GLY A 132 19.15 7.88 23.35
N ARG A 133 19.64 8.22 22.16
CA ARG A 133 19.71 9.61 21.68
C ARG A 133 18.29 10.09 21.35
N ALA A 134 17.87 11.15 22.03
CA ALA A 134 16.63 11.84 21.77
C ALA A 134 16.89 13.06 20.86
N VAL A 135 16.17 13.15 19.75
CA VAL A 135 16.23 14.28 18.80
C VAL A 135 14.87 14.96 18.76
N THR A 136 14.85 16.27 18.97
CA THR A 136 13.61 17.07 18.91
C THR A 136 13.16 17.30 17.47
N TYR A 137 11.89 17.69 17.25
CA TYR A 137 11.43 18.09 15.91
C TYR A 137 12.29 19.20 15.31
N ARG A 138 12.63 20.22 16.10
CA ARG A 138 13.49 21.32 15.65
C ARG A 138 14.88 20.83 15.24
N ASP A 139 15.52 20.00 16.06
CA ASP A 139 16.88 19.54 15.77
C ASP A 139 16.90 18.60 14.57
N LEU A 140 15.87 17.76 14.42
CA LEU A 140 15.67 16.90 13.26
C LEU A 140 15.48 17.73 11.98
N ASP A 141 14.64 18.77 12.04
CA ASP A 141 14.37 19.64 10.90
C ASP A 141 15.62 20.42 10.47
N LEU A 142 16.32 21.02 11.42
CA LEU A 142 17.58 21.74 11.18
C LEU A 142 18.65 20.83 10.56
N ALA A 143 18.87 19.64 11.13
CA ALA A 143 19.87 18.70 10.65
C ALA A 143 19.55 18.22 9.23
N SER A 144 18.29 17.84 8.98
CA SER A 144 17.86 17.39 7.65
C SER A 144 17.84 18.52 6.61
N ASN A 145 17.58 19.78 7.00
CA ASN A 145 17.70 20.94 6.10
C ASN A 145 19.15 21.20 5.68
N ARG A 146 20.10 21.11 6.62
CA ARG A 146 21.53 21.28 6.32
C ARG A 146 22.02 20.19 5.36
N LEU A 147 21.66 18.95 5.63
CA LEU A 147 22.03 17.82 4.78
C LEU A 147 21.34 17.91 3.41
N ALA A 148 20.07 18.31 3.33
CA ALA A 148 19.39 18.53 2.05
C ALA A 148 20.11 19.56 1.18
N ARG A 149 20.60 20.67 1.77
CA ARG A 149 21.41 21.66 1.04
C ARG A 149 22.76 21.12 0.58
N LEU A 150 23.37 20.21 1.33
CA LEU A 150 24.55 19.50 0.86
C LEU A 150 24.19 18.67 -0.38
N LEU A 151 23.14 17.85 -0.33
CA LEU A 151 22.70 17.03 -1.46
C LEU A 151 22.38 17.87 -2.70
N ILE A 152 21.67 19.00 -2.53
CA ILE A 152 21.37 19.94 -3.61
C ILE A 152 22.65 20.49 -4.26
N ALA A 153 23.65 20.87 -3.45
CA ALA A 153 24.93 21.35 -3.96
C ALA A 153 25.72 20.26 -4.72
N GLU A 154 25.42 18.98 -4.44
CA GLU A 154 25.97 17.84 -5.18
C GLU A 154 25.16 17.49 -6.44
N GLY A 155 24.19 18.32 -6.83
CA GLY A 155 23.39 18.11 -8.04
C GLY A 155 22.12 17.27 -7.84
N VAL A 156 21.76 16.94 -6.59
CA VAL A 156 20.54 16.17 -6.29
C VAL A 156 19.31 17.06 -6.27
N GLY A 157 18.25 16.63 -6.95
CA GLY A 157 16.97 17.34 -6.99
C GLY A 157 15.80 16.42 -7.35
N PRO A 158 14.67 16.98 -7.80
CA PRO A 158 13.57 16.19 -8.38
C PRO A 158 14.05 15.21 -9.47
N ASP A 159 13.36 14.08 -9.60
CA ASP A 159 13.66 12.94 -10.48
C ASP A 159 14.96 12.17 -10.21
N TRP A 160 15.82 12.66 -9.32
CA TRP A 160 16.99 11.91 -8.88
C TRP A 160 16.65 10.88 -7.80
N ILE A 161 17.39 9.79 -7.82
CA ILE A 161 17.34 8.74 -6.79
C ILE A 161 18.63 8.81 -5.96
N VAL A 162 18.48 8.78 -4.64
CA VAL A 162 19.60 8.65 -3.70
C VAL A 162 19.47 7.34 -2.94
N ALA A 163 20.49 6.50 -3.02
CA ALA A 163 20.53 5.27 -2.24
C ALA A 163 20.82 5.59 -0.77
N LEU A 164 20.16 4.87 0.14
CA LEU A 164 20.35 5.00 1.58
C LEU A 164 20.65 3.62 2.17
N ALA A 165 21.89 3.42 2.61
CA ALA A 165 22.33 2.22 3.30
C ALA A 165 22.76 2.57 4.72
N ALA A 166 21.85 2.48 5.69
CA ALA A 166 22.13 2.86 7.06
C ALA A 166 21.44 1.92 8.05
N SER A 167 22.07 1.68 9.20
CA SER A 167 21.40 1.03 10.33
C SER A 167 20.35 1.97 10.93
N ARG A 168 19.39 1.41 11.68
CA ARG A 168 18.40 2.21 12.42
C ARG A 168 19.09 3.13 13.43
N SER A 169 19.01 4.43 13.17
CA SER A 169 19.53 5.47 14.04
C SER A 169 18.79 6.79 13.77
N ALA A 170 19.01 7.80 14.61
CA ALA A 170 18.55 9.14 14.31
C ALA A 170 19.15 9.68 13.01
N ASP A 171 20.39 9.34 12.69
CA ASP A 171 21.09 9.82 11.48
C ASP A 171 20.50 9.22 10.20
N MET A 172 19.99 7.98 10.23
CA MET A 172 19.21 7.41 9.12
C MET A 172 17.92 8.21 8.86
N VAL A 173 17.22 8.63 9.92
CA VAL A 173 16.01 9.46 9.77
C VAL A 173 16.37 10.84 9.22
N VAL A 174 17.47 11.46 9.69
CA VAL A 174 17.99 12.72 9.15
C VAL A 174 18.30 12.58 7.67
N ALA A 175 18.99 11.50 7.27
CA ALA A 175 19.35 11.23 5.87
C ALA A 175 18.12 11.06 4.99
N LEU A 176 17.16 10.24 5.40
CA LEU A 176 15.91 10.03 4.67
C LEU A 176 15.15 11.35 4.45
N LEU A 177 14.99 12.14 5.51
CA LEU A 177 14.31 13.43 5.42
C LEU A 177 15.08 14.44 4.56
N ALA A 178 16.41 14.41 4.59
CA ALA A 178 17.23 15.25 3.74
C ALA A 178 17.07 14.93 2.25
N ILE A 179 17.02 13.63 1.89
CA ILE A 179 16.73 13.18 0.51
C ILE A 179 15.37 13.74 0.07
N LEU A 180 14.31 13.51 0.84
CA LEU A 180 12.97 14.01 0.50
C LEU A 180 12.91 15.54 0.42
N LYS A 181 13.62 16.26 1.30
CA LYS A 181 13.69 17.73 1.28
C LYS A 181 14.43 18.29 0.07
N SER A 182 15.44 17.58 -0.44
CA SER A 182 16.11 17.93 -1.70
C SER A 182 15.19 17.75 -2.93
N GLY A 183 14.08 17.02 -2.78
CA GLY A 183 13.14 16.69 -3.85
C GLY A 183 13.42 15.34 -4.51
N ALA A 184 14.51 14.68 -4.14
CA ALA A 184 14.86 13.35 -4.63
C ALA A 184 14.07 12.23 -3.95
N GLY A 185 13.99 11.09 -4.63
CA GLY A 185 13.49 9.85 -4.07
C GLY A 185 14.58 9.04 -3.39
N TYR A 186 14.26 8.34 -2.30
CA TYR A 186 15.23 7.45 -1.65
C TYR A 186 15.08 5.99 -2.11
N LEU A 187 16.21 5.30 -2.27
CA LEU A 187 16.29 3.86 -2.47
C LEU A 187 16.89 3.22 -1.20
N PRO A 188 16.09 2.57 -0.34
CA PRO A 188 16.62 1.87 0.82
C PRO A 188 17.43 0.64 0.36
N VAL A 189 18.65 0.52 0.88
CA VAL A 189 19.54 -0.61 0.63
C VAL A 189 19.88 -1.23 1.97
N ASP A 190 19.40 -2.45 2.23
CA ASP A 190 19.74 -3.17 3.45
C ASP A 190 21.20 -3.65 3.36
N PRO A 191 22.09 -3.20 4.27
CA PRO A 191 23.47 -3.65 4.29
C PRO A 191 23.64 -5.13 4.65
N GLU A 192 22.61 -5.78 5.20
CA GLU A 192 22.60 -7.23 5.46
C GLU A 192 22.37 -8.06 4.19
N TYR A 193 22.06 -7.41 3.05
CA TYR A 193 21.91 -8.12 1.79
C TYR A 193 23.22 -8.68 1.26
N PRO A 194 23.16 -9.81 0.53
CA PRO A 194 24.32 -10.28 -0.20
C PRO A 194 24.90 -9.19 -1.10
N VAL A 195 26.23 -9.07 -1.14
CA VAL A 195 26.96 -8.07 -1.94
C VAL A 195 26.46 -8.01 -3.40
N GLY A 196 26.22 -9.16 -4.02
CA GLY A 196 25.72 -9.22 -5.39
C GLY A 196 24.33 -8.57 -5.58
N ARG A 197 23.47 -8.63 -4.56
CA ARG A 197 22.15 -7.98 -4.55
C ARG A 197 22.28 -6.46 -4.39
N ILE A 198 23.13 -6.01 -3.48
CA ILE A 198 23.41 -4.56 -3.29
C ILE A 198 23.99 -3.97 -4.58
N ALA A 199 25.00 -4.63 -5.14
CA ALA A 199 25.64 -4.19 -6.38
C ALA A 199 24.65 -4.20 -7.56
N PHE A 200 23.75 -5.18 -7.63
CA PHE A 200 22.67 -5.19 -8.62
C PHE A 200 21.75 -3.98 -8.46
N MET A 201 21.22 -3.73 -7.25
CA MET A 201 20.30 -2.60 -7.00
C MET A 201 20.95 -1.28 -7.37
N LEU A 202 22.21 -1.05 -6.97
CA LEU A 202 22.92 0.21 -7.25
C LEU A 202 23.25 0.39 -8.73
N ARG A 203 23.56 -0.70 -9.45
CA ARG A 203 23.76 -0.63 -10.91
C ARG A 203 22.46 -0.39 -11.67
N ASP A 204 21.40 -1.08 -11.30
CA ASP A 204 20.09 -1.02 -11.96
C ASP A 204 19.42 0.34 -11.73
N SER A 205 19.51 0.89 -10.51
CA SER A 205 18.90 2.18 -10.17
C SER A 205 19.76 3.39 -10.51
N ALA A 206 21.06 3.21 -10.77
CA ALA A 206 22.05 4.26 -11.04
C ALA A 206 21.86 5.53 -10.17
N PRO A 207 21.91 5.41 -8.83
CA PRO A 207 21.58 6.53 -7.95
C PRO A 207 22.64 7.64 -8.05
N ALA A 208 22.22 8.90 -7.89
CA ALA A 208 23.10 10.05 -7.91
C ALA A 208 24.19 9.98 -6.83
N LEU A 209 23.78 9.53 -5.64
CA LEU A 209 24.61 9.39 -4.45
C LEU A 209 24.20 8.14 -3.66
N LEU A 210 25.14 7.65 -2.86
CA LEU A 210 24.90 6.66 -1.81
C LEU A 210 25.14 7.32 -0.45
N LEU A 211 24.09 7.48 0.35
CA LEU A 211 24.19 7.89 1.75
C LEU A 211 24.39 6.66 2.63
N THR A 212 25.38 6.72 3.52
CA THR A 212 25.68 5.67 4.49
C THR A 212 26.14 6.26 5.82
N THR A 213 26.40 5.41 6.80
CA THR A 213 27.02 5.79 8.09
C THR A 213 28.34 5.09 8.28
N THR A 214 29.19 5.60 9.18
CA THR A 214 30.48 5.01 9.53
C THR A 214 30.35 3.54 9.94
N ARG A 215 29.26 3.19 10.65
CA ARG A 215 28.93 1.83 11.08
C ARG A 215 28.66 0.87 9.91
N VAL A 216 28.10 1.36 8.81
CA VAL A 216 27.66 0.52 7.67
C VAL A 216 28.69 0.51 6.54
N LEU A 217 29.48 1.58 6.39
CA LEU A 217 30.39 1.80 5.28
C LEU A 217 31.27 0.58 4.94
N ALA A 218 31.87 -0.06 5.96
CA ALA A 218 32.78 -1.19 5.77
C ALA A 218 32.13 -2.45 5.19
N GLY A 219 30.80 -2.61 5.31
CA GLY A 219 30.05 -3.74 4.77
C GLY A 219 29.54 -3.55 3.35
N LEU A 220 29.68 -2.35 2.78
CA LEU A 220 29.16 -2.03 1.45
C LEU A 220 30.17 -2.42 0.36
N PRO A 221 29.71 -2.96 -0.77
CA PRO A 221 30.60 -3.22 -1.90
C PRO A 221 31.04 -1.93 -2.58
N GLU A 222 32.24 -1.97 -3.15
CA GLU A 222 32.70 -0.91 -4.06
C GLU A 222 31.83 -0.93 -5.33
N THR A 223 31.10 0.17 -5.56
CA THR A 223 30.12 0.27 -6.66
C THR A 223 30.36 1.44 -7.61
N GLY A 224 31.41 2.24 -7.36
CA GLY A 224 31.70 3.46 -8.12
C GLY A 224 30.74 4.62 -7.87
N VAL A 225 29.62 4.38 -7.15
CA VAL A 225 28.68 5.42 -6.75
C VAL A 225 29.33 6.32 -5.70
N ARG A 226 29.25 7.63 -5.91
CA ARG A 226 29.77 8.59 -4.95
C ARG A 226 29.04 8.46 -3.61
N THR A 227 29.82 8.24 -2.56
CA THR A 227 29.31 7.92 -1.22
C THR A 227 29.46 9.09 -0.27
N VAL A 228 28.42 9.38 0.50
CA VAL A 228 28.39 10.40 1.57
C VAL A 228 28.19 9.68 2.90
N VAL A 229 29.14 9.82 3.82
CA VAL A 229 29.08 9.24 5.16
C VAL A 229 28.47 10.26 6.13
N VAL A 230 27.18 10.10 6.45
CA VAL A 230 26.34 11.11 7.12
C VAL A 230 26.91 11.57 8.47
N ASP A 231 27.43 10.64 9.26
CA ASP A 231 28.06 10.85 10.57
C ASP A 231 29.59 10.98 10.48
N GLY A 232 30.14 11.07 9.27
CA GLY A 232 31.57 11.22 9.02
C GLY A 232 32.10 12.64 9.27
N PRO A 233 33.40 12.78 9.56
CA PRO A 233 34.01 14.08 9.87
C PRO A 233 33.95 15.07 8.69
N GLU A 234 34.10 14.58 7.45
CA GLU A 234 34.02 15.39 6.24
C GLU A 234 32.62 15.98 6.04
N THR A 235 31.58 15.15 6.21
CA THR A 235 30.20 15.63 6.16
C THR A 235 29.92 16.58 7.31
N ALA A 236 30.40 16.30 8.53
CA ALA A 236 30.27 17.21 9.65
C ALA A 236 30.87 18.60 9.36
N GLU A 237 32.04 18.68 8.73
CA GLU A 237 32.64 19.94 8.25
C GLU A 237 31.76 20.61 7.19
N ALA A 238 31.37 19.89 6.15
CA ALA A 238 30.54 20.43 5.07
C ALA A 238 29.19 20.99 5.55
N LEU A 239 28.65 20.47 6.66
CA LEU A 239 27.41 20.92 7.27
C LEU A 239 27.57 22.10 8.25
N ARG A 240 28.78 22.38 8.78
CA ARG A 240 29.00 23.42 9.81
C ARG A 240 28.49 24.79 9.39
N HIS A 241 28.74 25.16 8.13
CA HIS A 241 28.42 26.47 7.60
C HIS A 241 27.12 26.52 6.78
N ARG A 242 26.38 25.40 6.71
CA ARG A 242 25.13 25.35 5.97
C ARG A 242 23.97 25.85 6.80
N SER A 243 23.10 26.63 6.17
CA SER A 243 21.86 27.10 6.79
C SER A 243 20.94 25.93 7.13
N GLY A 244 20.39 25.95 8.35
CA GLY A 244 19.34 25.04 8.78
C GLY A 244 17.92 25.53 8.48
N ALA A 245 17.76 26.68 7.80
CA ALA A 245 16.45 27.20 7.42
C ALA A 245 15.66 26.19 6.56
N ALA A 246 14.34 26.33 6.48
CA ALA A 246 13.52 25.46 5.64
C ALA A 246 14.03 25.46 4.19
N VAL A 247 13.98 24.31 3.53
CA VAL A 247 14.35 24.14 2.11
C VAL A 247 13.10 24.29 1.26
N ASP A 248 13.09 25.25 0.35
CA ASP A 248 11.97 25.49 -0.58
C ASP A 248 12.38 25.29 -2.05
N ASP A 249 11.46 25.54 -2.99
CA ASP A 249 11.73 25.37 -4.42
C ASP A 249 12.78 26.34 -4.98
N ARG A 250 13.13 27.41 -4.26
CA ARG A 250 14.20 28.34 -4.65
C ARG A 250 15.58 27.82 -4.28
N ASP A 251 15.64 26.97 -3.24
CA ASP A 251 16.86 26.24 -2.91
C ASP A 251 17.07 25.04 -3.86
N ARG A 252 15.99 24.37 -4.30
CA ARG A 252 16.06 23.15 -5.12
C ARG A 252 16.47 23.42 -6.58
N LEU A 253 16.94 22.37 -7.25
CA LEU A 253 17.25 22.39 -8.68
C LEU A 253 16.00 22.38 -9.60
N GLY A 254 14.82 22.28 -9.01
CA GLY A 254 13.53 22.31 -9.70
C GLY A 254 12.38 22.27 -8.69
N ARG A 255 11.18 22.65 -9.15
CA ARG A 255 9.95 22.59 -8.35
C ARG A 255 9.61 21.15 -7.99
N LEU A 256 9.27 20.88 -6.73
CA LEU A 256 8.85 19.54 -6.31
C LEU A 256 7.36 19.31 -6.63
N GLU A 257 7.09 18.53 -7.66
CA GLU A 257 5.74 18.16 -8.11
C GLU A 257 5.24 16.82 -7.53
N PRO A 258 3.91 16.59 -7.47
CA PRO A 258 3.32 15.38 -6.91
C PRO A 258 3.70 14.05 -7.59
N TRP A 259 4.09 14.09 -8.86
CA TRP A 259 4.48 12.90 -9.63
C TRP A 259 5.94 12.50 -9.44
N HIS A 260 6.78 13.36 -8.85
CA HIS A 260 8.18 13.02 -8.59
C HIS A 260 8.30 11.89 -7.57
N THR A 261 9.35 11.09 -7.73
CA THR A 261 9.63 9.92 -6.90
C THR A 261 9.87 10.29 -5.44
N ALA A 262 9.15 9.66 -4.52
CA ALA A 262 9.45 9.69 -3.08
C ALA A 262 10.35 8.53 -2.65
N TYR A 263 10.11 7.33 -3.18
CA TYR A 263 11.00 6.19 -2.97
C TYR A 263 10.96 5.17 -4.10
N VAL A 264 11.99 4.34 -4.16
CA VAL A 264 12.05 3.13 -4.99
C VAL A 264 12.29 1.92 -4.10
N ILE A 265 11.37 0.96 -4.05
CA ILE A 265 11.53 -0.26 -3.26
C ILE A 265 11.65 -1.47 -4.19
N TYR A 266 12.71 -2.26 -4.03
CA TYR A 266 12.90 -3.49 -4.80
C TYR A 266 12.09 -4.65 -4.25
N THR A 267 11.40 -5.35 -5.13
CA THR A 267 10.62 -6.55 -4.82
C THR A 267 11.24 -7.79 -5.47
N SER A 268 10.98 -8.98 -4.91
CA SER A 268 11.35 -10.26 -5.54
C SER A 268 10.49 -10.46 -6.79
N GLY A 269 10.99 -10.03 -7.95
CA GLY A 269 10.28 -10.22 -9.21
C GLY A 269 10.02 -11.71 -9.47
N THR A 270 8.85 -12.03 -10.02
CA THR A 270 8.46 -13.42 -10.37
C THR A 270 9.39 -14.07 -11.39
N THR A 271 10.12 -13.26 -12.16
CA THR A 271 11.14 -13.68 -13.13
C THR A 271 12.52 -13.92 -12.50
N GLY A 272 12.64 -13.88 -11.16
CA GLY A 272 13.89 -14.08 -10.42
C GLY A 272 14.80 -12.83 -10.35
N THR A 273 14.57 -11.84 -11.22
CA THR A 273 15.29 -10.55 -11.18
C THR A 273 14.50 -9.54 -10.33
N PRO A 274 15.10 -8.94 -9.29
CA PRO A 274 14.43 -7.91 -8.49
C PRO A 274 14.00 -6.72 -9.34
N LYS A 275 12.85 -6.11 -9.02
CA LYS A 275 12.29 -4.95 -9.73
C LYS A 275 12.05 -3.78 -8.78
N GLY A 276 12.54 -2.61 -9.13
CA GLY A 276 12.28 -1.37 -8.40
C GLY A 276 10.86 -0.86 -8.65
N VAL A 277 10.08 -0.71 -7.59
CA VAL A 277 8.76 -0.09 -7.62
C VAL A 277 8.89 1.37 -7.22
N VAL A 278 8.54 2.27 -8.14
CA VAL A 278 8.61 3.73 -7.95
C VAL A 278 7.32 4.21 -7.31
N MET A 279 7.42 4.88 -6.16
CA MET A 279 6.30 5.52 -5.48
C MET A 279 6.38 7.05 -5.62
N PRO A 280 5.40 7.70 -6.26
CA PRO A 280 5.32 9.17 -6.32
C PRO A 280 5.03 9.81 -4.97
N THR A 281 5.51 11.04 -4.75
CA THR A 281 5.30 11.80 -3.52
C THR A 281 3.82 12.08 -3.26
N GLY A 282 3.03 12.42 -4.28
CA GLY A 282 1.59 12.67 -4.14
C GLY A 282 0.82 11.43 -3.69
N SER A 283 1.17 10.25 -4.24
CA SER A 283 0.58 8.97 -3.84
C SER A 283 0.92 8.62 -2.39
N LEU A 284 2.17 8.87 -1.97
CA LEU A 284 2.60 8.65 -0.59
C LEU A 284 1.90 9.61 0.40
N VAL A 285 1.78 10.89 0.05
CA VAL A 285 1.05 11.89 0.85
C VAL A 285 -0.41 11.49 1.01
N ASN A 286 -1.06 11.03 -0.07
CA ASN A 286 -2.43 10.53 -0.03
C ASN A 286 -2.57 9.35 0.94
N LEU A 287 -1.67 8.36 0.85
CA LEU A 287 -1.67 7.21 1.75
C LEU A 287 -1.49 7.61 3.22
N LEU A 288 -0.52 8.48 3.52
CA LEU A 288 -0.25 8.90 4.90
C LEU A 288 -1.38 9.74 5.48
N ARG A 289 -2.05 10.58 4.68
CA ARG A 289 -3.20 11.36 5.14
C ARG A 289 -4.38 10.45 5.46
N TRP A 290 -4.73 9.53 4.55
CA TRP A 290 -5.73 8.52 4.83
C TRP A 290 -5.41 7.76 6.14
N HIS A 291 -4.16 7.32 6.31
CA HIS A 291 -3.74 6.60 7.51
C HIS A 291 -3.89 7.45 8.80
N ASN A 292 -3.58 8.75 8.72
CA ASN A 292 -3.65 9.67 9.86
C ASN A 292 -5.07 10.14 10.20
N ASP A 293 -6.01 9.99 9.26
CA ASP A 293 -7.42 10.31 9.45
C ASP A 293 -8.21 9.07 9.94
N ASP A 294 -7.86 7.87 9.46
CA ASP A 294 -8.51 6.61 9.82
C ASP A 294 -8.00 6.01 11.14
N LEU A 295 -6.71 6.22 11.48
CA LEU A 295 -6.18 5.74 12.74
C LEU A 295 -6.51 6.68 13.91
N PRO A 296 -6.90 6.13 15.09
CA PRO A 296 -7.14 6.93 16.28
C PRO A 296 -5.91 7.75 16.66
N ARG A 297 -6.05 9.08 16.65
CA ARG A 297 -5.01 9.98 17.16
C ARG A 297 -4.99 9.91 18.68
N VAL A 298 -4.07 9.13 19.23
CA VAL A 298 -3.81 9.12 20.66
C VAL A 298 -2.79 10.21 20.97
N PRO A 299 -3.12 11.21 21.82
CA PRO A 299 -2.14 12.17 22.33
C PRO A 299 -0.95 11.43 22.95
N ASP A 300 0.26 11.93 22.75
CA ASP A 300 1.51 11.31 23.21
C ASP A 300 1.76 9.89 22.67
N SER A 301 1.15 9.55 21.53
CA SER A 301 1.44 8.30 20.83
C SER A 301 2.91 8.20 20.45
N ARG A 302 3.43 6.98 20.51
CA ARG A 302 4.79 6.63 20.10
C ARG A 302 4.72 5.53 19.07
N THR A 303 5.34 5.77 17.91
CA THR A 303 5.43 4.79 16.84
C THR A 303 6.78 4.08 16.91
N ALA A 304 6.77 2.75 16.88
CA ALA A 304 7.98 1.94 16.84
C ALA A 304 8.38 1.66 15.38
N GLN A 305 9.61 2.01 15.01
CA GLN A 305 10.19 1.58 13.75
C GLN A 305 10.79 0.18 13.91
N PHE A 306 9.99 -0.85 13.61
CA PHE A 306 10.43 -2.26 13.69
C PHE A 306 10.51 -2.96 12.34
N THR A 307 9.80 -2.46 11.32
CA THR A 307 9.89 -2.95 9.94
C THR A 307 11.21 -2.49 9.32
N ALA A 308 11.84 -3.31 8.49
CA ALA A 308 13.01 -2.87 7.73
C ALA A 308 12.59 -1.79 6.73
N HIS A 309 13.48 -0.82 6.49
CA HIS A 309 13.20 0.34 5.65
C HIS A 309 13.04 0.02 4.15
N ASP A 310 13.38 -1.19 3.74
CA ASP A 310 13.23 -1.74 2.40
C ASP A 310 11.90 -2.51 2.21
N GLY A 311 11.05 -2.52 3.24
CA GLY A 311 9.76 -3.21 3.24
C GLY A 311 9.84 -4.74 3.32
N LEU A 312 11.04 -5.33 3.41
CA LEU A 312 11.23 -6.78 3.45
C LEU A 312 11.45 -7.25 4.90
N ARG A 313 11.01 -8.48 5.22
CA ARG A 313 11.21 -9.06 6.56
C ARG A 313 12.68 -9.46 6.74
N GLY A 314 13.56 -8.49 6.97
CA GLY A 314 14.88 -8.73 7.54
C GLY A 314 14.74 -9.21 8.98
N ARG A 315 15.71 -10.00 9.47
CA ARG A 315 15.81 -10.42 10.89
C ARG A 315 16.25 -9.24 11.76
N SER A 316 15.60 -8.10 11.62
CA SER A 316 15.94 -6.91 12.37
C SER A 316 15.43 -7.11 13.80
N ARG A 317 16.35 -7.39 14.73
CA ARG A 317 16.00 -7.47 16.15
C ARG A 317 15.43 -6.12 16.59
N PRO A 318 14.30 -6.08 17.32
CA PRO A 318 13.85 -4.86 17.97
C PRO A 318 14.99 -4.33 18.85
N CYS A 319 15.04 -3.02 19.06
CA CYS A 319 15.97 -2.43 20.01
C CYS A 319 15.57 -2.84 21.43
N THR A 320 16.00 -4.04 21.83
CA THR A 320 15.85 -4.56 23.19
C THR A 320 17.02 -4.07 24.03
N GLY A 321 17.05 -2.77 24.30
CA GLY A 321 17.93 -2.18 25.32
C GLY A 321 17.44 -2.54 26.73
N ARG A 322 18.39 -2.84 27.63
CA ARG A 322 18.17 -3.22 29.03
C ARG A 322 17.18 -2.27 29.74
N THR A 323 16.11 -2.84 30.27
CA THR A 323 15.34 -2.36 31.45
C THR A 323 15.27 -0.84 31.63
N ALA A 324 14.46 -0.15 30.83
CA ALA A 324 13.70 0.97 31.37
C ALA A 324 12.54 0.38 32.20
N ARG A 325 12.77 0.11 33.50
CA ARG A 325 11.68 0.06 34.47
C ARG A 325 11.13 1.49 34.61
N LEU A 326 10.41 1.95 33.61
CA LEU A 326 9.45 3.04 33.78
C LEU A 326 8.15 2.36 34.20
N GLY A 327 7.69 2.65 35.43
CA GLY A 327 6.55 2.01 36.07
C GLY A 327 5.35 1.92 35.14
N MET A 328 5.06 0.70 34.67
CA MET A 328 3.88 0.41 33.89
C MET A 328 2.70 0.17 34.82
N SER A 329 2.00 1.25 35.17
CA SER A 329 0.59 1.18 35.51
C SER A 329 -0.20 1.28 34.20
N GLY A 330 -0.73 0.13 33.77
CA GLY A 330 -1.79 -0.07 32.78
C GLY A 330 -1.84 0.85 31.56
N ARG A 331 -1.13 0.53 30.47
CA ARG A 331 -1.49 1.00 29.11
C ARG A 331 -1.22 -0.10 28.07
N ARG A 332 -2.24 -0.39 27.25
CA ARG A 332 -2.24 -1.45 26.24
C ARG A 332 -1.21 -1.14 25.14
N ARG A 333 -0.33 -2.11 24.85
CA ARG A 333 0.46 -2.13 23.62
C ARG A 333 -0.48 -2.44 22.46
N VAL A 334 -0.54 -1.59 21.45
CA VAL A 334 -1.12 -1.97 20.16
C VAL A 334 0.03 -2.45 19.28
N ALA A 335 0.18 -3.76 19.19
CA ALA A 335 1.05 -4.40 18.20
C ALA A 335 0.21 -4.65 16.95
N LEU A 336 0.41 -3.84 15.90
CA LEU A 336 -0.22 -4.09 14.61
C LEU A 336 0.56 -5.20 13.88
N THR A 337 0.04 -6.42 14.02
CA THR A 337 0.39 -7.53 13.14
C THR A 337 -0.57 -7.48 11.96
N PRO A 338 -0.12 -7.53 10.70
CA PRO A 338 -1.04 -7.73 9.58
C PRO A 338 -1.63 -9.13 9.71
N VAL A 339 -2.91 -9.21 10.07
CA VAL A 339 -3.68 -10.46 10.04
C VAL A 339 -4.03 -10.70 8.57
N TYR A 340 -3.17 -11.44 7.86
CA TYR A 340 -3.59 -12.13 6.65
C TYR A 340 -4.43 -13.33 7.09
N ARG A 341 -5.74 -13.26 6.84
CA ARG A 341 -6.66 -14.39 7.01
C ARG A 341 -6.37 -15.37 5.86
N SER A 342 -5.46 -16.31 6.06
CA SER A 342 -5.38 -17.49 5.20
C SER A 342 -6.57 -18.38 5.53
N GLY A 343 -7.59 -18.39 4.68
CA GLY A 343 -8.58 -19.45 4.68
C GLY A 343 -7.89 -20.74 4.26
N GLN A 344 -7.71 -21.66 5.21
CA GLN A 344 -7.56 -23.08 4.89
C GLN A 344 -8.89 -23.74 5.23
N GLY A 345 -9.51 -24.27 4.18
CA GLY A 345 -10.63 -25.18 4.31
C GLY A 345 -10.16 -26.53 4.85
N SER A 346 -11.08 -27.18 5.53
CA SER A 346 -11.18 -28.63 5.70
C SER A 346 -12.61 -29.00 5.37
#